data_AF-A0A9X0A933-F1
#
_entry.id   AF-A0A9X0A933-F1
#
_cell.length_a   1.000
_cell.length_b   1.000
_cell.length_c   1.000
_cell.angle_alpha   90.00
_cell.angle_beta   90.00
_cell.angle_gamma   90.00
#
_symmetry.space_group_name_H-M   'P 1'
#
loop_
_entity.id
_entity.type
_entity.pdbx_description
1 polymer ?
#
loop_
_entity_poly.entity_id
_entity_poly.type
_entity_poly.pdbx_seq_one_letter_code
_entity_poly.pdbx_strand_id
1 'polypeptide(L)'
;MMALLYETVPAFEDTWIECLGDLGRYRMAIEDDDIRDLEVWTGVARHWYSKASDKAPTTGRLYHHLAILARPNALQQLYYYAKSLCAVVPFTSARESILTLFDPVLNAENGHGQYRLPPLDTAFIRAHEHLFTGRTMERFEPAVKEFLGLFDSQIGRITKKFMEQGCHIAISNNVAMLGFASKENPLMKAIASSSEDKAADVDMDESRDESSPSMMPRSPSIGFLGIPRWKETN
;
A
#
# COMPACT_ATOMS: atom_id res chain seq x y z
N MET A 1 25.76 -2.28 12.89
CA MET A 1 25.78 -3.75 12.87
C MET A 1 24.97 -4.30 11.69
N MET A 2 23.69 -3.97 11.53
CA MET A 2 22.86 -4.51 10.42
C MET A 2 23.35 -4.16 9.00
N ALA A 3 23.81 -2.93 8.74
CA ALA A 3 24.36 -2.56 7.43
C ALA A 3 25.62 -3.36 7.07
N LEU A 4 26.46 -3.69 8.05
CA LEU A 4 27.64 -4.53 7.84
C LEU A 4 27.23 -5.98 7.50
N LEU A 5 26.17 -6.50 8.14
CA LEU A 5 25.64 -7.83 7.82
C LEU A 5 25.06 -7.87 6.40
N TYR A 6 24.38 -6.80 5.97
CA TYR A 6 23.94 -6.64 4.59
C TYR A 6 25.10 -6.74 3.59
N GLU A 7 26.24 -6.12 3.89
CA GLU A 7 27.43 -6.12 3.02
C GLU A 7 28.22 -7.43 3.06
N THR A 8 28.24 -8.14 4.20
CA THR A 8 29.16 -9.26 4.44
C THR A 8 28.49 -10.64 4.43
N VAL A 9 27.15 -10.72 4.56
CA VAL A 9 26.39 -11.97 4.65
C VAL A 9 25.25 -11.96 3.63
N PRO A 10 25.52 -12.24 2.33
CA PRO A 10 24.53 -12.14 1.25
C PRO A 10 23.44 -13.21 1.34
N ALA A 11 23.67 -14.32 2.06
CA ALA A 11 22.71 -15.40 2.20
C ALA A 11 21.36 -14.97 2.80
N PHE A 12 21.32 -13.85 3.53
CA PHE A 12 20.12 -13.28 4.13
C PHE A 12 19.86 -11.84 3.67
N GLU A 13 20.37 -11.47 2.49
CA GLU A 13 20.31 -10.09 1.99
C GLU A 13 18.90 -9.50 2.06
N ASP A 14 17.89 -10.25 1.63
CA ASP A 14 16.50 -9.80 1.60
C ASP A 14 15.95 -9.55 3.02
N THR A 15 16.31 -10.41 3.98
CA THR A 15 15.99 -10.20 5.40
C THR A 15 16.65 -8.94 5.93
N TRP A 16 17.92 -8.70 5.59
CA TRP A 16 18.65 -7.51 6.05
C TRP A 16 18.09 -6.21 5.49
N ILE A 17 17.71 -6.19 4.20
CA ILE A 17 17.07 -5.03 3.56
C ILE A 17 15.80 -4.65 4.32
N GLU A 18 14.96 -5.62 4.66
CA GLU A 18 13.72 -5.34 5.40
C GLU A 18 13.99 -4.86 6.83
N CYS A 19 14.91 -5.51 7.55
CA CYS A 19 15.28 -5.06 8.89
C CYS A 19 15.84 -3.62 8.90
N LEU A 20 16.57 -3.22 7.86
CA LEU A 20 17.04 -1.84 7.71
C LEU A 20 15.89 -0.86 7.47
N GLY A 21 14.87 -1.27 6.70
CA GLY A 21 13.62 -0.52 6.56
C GLY A 21 12.88 -0.37 7.89
N ASP A 22 12.79 -1.44 8.67
CA ASP A 22 12.18 -1.42 10.01
C ASP A 22 12.94 -0.53 10.99
N LEU A 23 14.28 -0.59 11.02
CA LEU A 23 15.08 0.30 11.85
C LEU A 23 14.84 1.78 11.52
N GLY A 24 14.79 2.13 10.23
CA GLY A 24 14.44 3.49 9.81
C GLY A 24 13.05 3.89 10.28
N ARG A 25 12.07 3.00 10.12
CA ARG A 25 10.68 3.24 10.54
C ARG A 25 10.53 3.37 12.06
N TYR A 26 11.23 2.56 12.85
CA TYR A 26 11.22 2.68 14.30
C TYR A 26 11.89 3.96 14.76
N ARG A 27 12.99 4.37 14.12
CA ARG A 27 13.65 5.63 14.46
C ARG A 27 12.76 6.83 14.15
N MET A 28 12.09 6.81 13.00
CA MET A 28 11.05 7.78 12.64
C MET A 28 9.93 7.87 13.68
N ALA A 29 9.54 6.75 14.31
CA ALA A 29 8.46 6.72 15.30
C ALA A 29 8.88 7.17 16.72
N ILE A 30 10.18 7.13 17.03
CA ILE A 30 10.71 7.53 18.34
C ILE A 30 11.13 9.01 18.34
N GLU A 31 11.63 9.50 17.20
CA GLU A 31 12.08 10.88 17.02
C GLU A 31 10.89 11.76 16.59
N ASP A 32 10.00 12.11 17.54
CA ASP A 32 8.78 12.90 17.26
C ASP A 32 9.03 14.43 17.35
N ASP A 33 10.19 14.85 17.86
CA ASP A 33 10.44 16.27 18.22
C ASP A 33 11.14 17.10 17.12
N ASP A 34 11.85 16.49 16.14
CA ASP A 34 12.48 17.21 15.00
C ASP A 34 11.90 16.73 13.64
N ILE A 35 11.16 17.61 12.98
CA ILE A 35 10.53 17.37 11.66
C ILE A 35 11.59 16.96 10.60
N ARG A 36 12.82 17.46 10.70
CA ARG A 36 13.89 17.12 9.75
C ARG A 36 14.36 15.69 9.94
N ASP A 37 14.49 15.24 11.20
CA ASP A 37 14.87 13.86 11.48
C ASP A 37 13.75 12.91 11.04
N LEU A 38 12.48 13.30 11.23
CA LEU A 38 11.34 12.57 10.70
C LEU A 38 11.44 12.39 9.19
N GLU A 39 11.72 13.46 8.44
CA GLU A 39 11.87 13.40 6.97
C GLU A 39 13.04 12.50 6.56
N VAL A 40 14.19 12.62 7.23
CA VAL A 40 15.38 11.79 6.97
C VAL A 40 15.07 10.31 7.20
N TRP A 41 14.52 9.95 8.36
CA TRP A 41 14.22 8.55 8.68
C TRP A 41 13.09 7.97 7.84
N THR A 42 12.10 8.79 7.46
CA THR A 42 11.10 8.41 6.46
C THR A 42 11.75 8.10 5.11
N GLY A 43 12.69 8.94 4.66
CA GLY A 43 13.45 8.73 3.43
C GLY A 43 14.29 7.45 3.47
N VAL A 44 15.00 7.21 4.57
CA VAL A 44 15.80 5.99 4.80
C VAL A 44 14.92 4.75 4.77
N ALA A 45 13.82 4.74 5.53
CA ALA A 45 12.90 3.61 5.56
C ALA A 45 12.30 3.34 4.18
N ARG A 46 11.87 4.41 3.48
CA ARG A 46 11.30 4.31 2.12
C ARG A 46 12.31 3.73 1.14
N HIS A 47 13.57 4.14 1.19
CA HIS A 47 14.63 3.60 0.33
C HIS A 47 14.77 2.08 0.49
N TRP A 48 14.87 1.60 1.74
CA TRP A 48 15.02 0.17 2.03
C TRP A 48 13.77 -0.63 1.65
N TYR A 49 12.58 -0.12 1.95
CA TYR A 49 11.34 -0.80 1.57
C TYR A 49 11.10 -0.82 0.06
N SER A 50 11.46 0.24 -0.67
CA SER A 50 11.42 0.23 -2.14
C SER A 50 12.34 -0.86 -2.69
N LYS A 51 13.59 -0.92 -2.21
CA LYS A 51 14.55 -1.95 -2.60
C LYS A 51 14.06 -3.37 -2.27
N ALA A 52 13.44 -3.57 -1.10
CA ALA A 52 12.82 -4.85 -0.74
C ALA A 52 11.71 -5.21 -1.74
N SER A 53 10.85 -4.24 -2.07
CA SER A 53 9.71 -4.46 -2.95
C SER A 53 10.10 -4.72 -4.41
N ASP A 54 11.24 -4.19 -4.87
CA ASP A 54 11.78 -4.47 -6.20
C ASP A 54 12.28 -5.93 -6.30
N LYS A 55 12.86 -6.45 -5.20
CA LYS A 55 13.31 -7.84 -5.11
C LYS A 55 12.18 -8.84 -4.88
N ALA A 56 11.20 -8.47 -4.07
CA ALA A 56 10.07 -9.32 -3.71
C ALA A 56 8.73 -8.66 -4.08
N PRO A 57 8.44 -8.46 -5.38
CA PRO A 57 7.26 -7.71 -5.83
C PRO A 57 5.93 -8.40 -5.54
N THR A 58 5.97 -9.67 -5.17
CA THR A 58 4.79 -10.48 -4.79
C THR A 58 4.39 -10.30 -3.33
N THR A 59 5.17 -9.57 -2.53
CA THR A 59 5.02 -9.52 -1.07
C THR A 59 4.26 -8.27 -0.62
N GLY A 60 2.98 -8.43 -0.29
CA GLY A 60 2.07 -7.32 0.04
C GLY A 60 2.49 -6.45 1.21
N ARG A 61 3.07 -7.04 2.28
CA ARG A 61 3.46 -6.29 3.49
C ARG A 61 4.51 -5.19 3.23
N LEU A 62 5.36 -5.36 2.20
CA LEU A 62 6.35 -4.34 1.84
C LEU A 62 5.65 -3.09 1.31
N TYR A 63 4.62 -3.26 0.49
CA TYR A 63 3.78 -2.16 0.03
C TYR A 63 2.96 -1.55 1.16
N HIS A 64 2.50 -2.34 2.15
CA HIS A 64 1.84 -1.78 3.35
C HIS A 64 2.75 -0.79 4.09
N HIS A 65 4.02 -1.14 4.31
CA HIS A 65 4.98 -0.23 4.93
C HIS A 65 5.24 1.01 4.07
N LEU A 66 5.36 0.86 2.75
CA LEU A 66 5.48 1.99 1.84
C LEU A 66 4.24 2.90 1.86
N ALA A 67 3.05 2.35 2.06
CA ALA A 67 1.82 3.15 2.23
C ALA A 67 1.92 4.03 3.47
N ILE A 68 2.34 3.50 4.62
CA ILE A 68 2.49 4.29 5.86
C ILE A 68 3.51 5.43 5.67
N LEU A 69 4.60 5.16 4.95
CA LEU A 69 5.70 6.10 4.66
C LEU A 69 5.38 7.09 3.53
N ALA A 70 4.28 6.92 2.80
CA ALA A 70 3.87 7.81 1.72
C ALA A 70 3.17 9.08 2.22
N ARG A 71 2.88 9.21 3.52
CA ARG A 71 2.29 10.44 4.08
C ARG A 71 3.19 11.66 3.83
N PRO A 72 2.61 12.83 3.50
CA PRO A 72 1.17 13.13 3.42
C PRO A 72 0.52 12.87 2.03
N ASN A 73 1.21 12.20 1.09
CA ASN A 73 0.71 11.98 -0.28
C ASN A 73 -0.41 10.91 -0.30
N ALA A 74 -1.67 11.35 -0.21
CA ALA A 74 -2.84 10.49 -0.15
C ALA A 74 -2.99 9.58 -1.37
N LEU A 75 -2.71 10.09 -2.58
CA LEU A 75 -2.76 9.30 -3.80
C LEU A 75 -1.76 8.14 -3.78
N GLN A 76 -0.52 8.40 -3.34
CA GLN A 76 0.51 7.37 -3.23
C GLN A 76 0.22 6.38 -2.09
N GLN A 77 -0.37 6.83 -0.98
CA GLN A 77 -0.86 5.95 0.09
C GLN A 77 -1.89 4.95 -0.45
N LEU A 78 -2.92 5.42 -1.15
CA LEU A 78 -3.96 4.57 -1.74
C LEU A 78 -3.34 3.54 -2.70
N TYR A 79 -2.45 3.99 -3.58
CA TYR A 79 -1.72 3.11 -4.50
C TYR A 79 -0.98 1.97 -3.78
N TYR A 80 -0.24 2.28 -2.72
CA TYR A 80 0.51 1.26 -1.98
C TYR A 80 -0.39 0.34 -1.15
N TYR A 81 -1.46 0.85 -0.52
CA TYR A 81 -2.45 -0.01 0.14
C TYR A 81 -3.15 -0.93 -0.86
N ALA A 82 -3.52 -0.41 -2.03
CA ALA A 82 -4.10 -1.19 -3.12
C ALA A 82 -3.16 -2.32 -3.56
N LYS A 83 -1.87 -2.01 -3.79
CA LYS A 83 -0.85 -3.03 -4.07
C LYS A 83 -0.70 -4.06 -2.96
N SER A 84 -0.67 -3.62 -1.71
CA SER A 84 -0.56 -4.49 -0.53
C SER A 84 -1.66 -5.54 -0.48
N LEU A 85 -2.88 -5.17 -0.88
CA LEU A 85 -4.05 -6.04 -0.90
C LEU A 85 -4.09 -6.98 -2.12
N CYS A 86 -3.57 -6.55 -3.26
CA CYS A 86 -3.62 -7.30 -4.52
C CYS A 86 -2.33 -8.05 -4.89
N ALA A 87 -1.26 -7.93 -4.09
CA ALA A 87 -0.05 -8.73 -4.30
C ALA A 87 -0.35 -10.24 -4.18
N VAL A 88 0.47 -11.07 -4.84
CA VAL A 88 0.30 -12.54 -4.84
C VAL A 88 0.26 -13.11 -3.42
N VAL A 89 1.11 -12.59 -2.54
CA VAL A 89 1.04 -12.82 -1.09
C VAL A 89 0.45 -11.56 -0.45
N PRO A 90 -0.89 -11.46 -0.34
CA PRO A 90 -1.55 -10.24 0.12
C PRO A 90 -1.32 -10.02 1.61
N PHE A 91 -1.28 -8.75 2.02
CA PHE A 91 -1.26 -8.38 3.43
C PHE A 91 -2.62 -7.82 3.85
N THR A 92 -3.48 -8.69 4.37
CA THR A 92 -4.90 -8.42 4.63
C THR A 92 -5.13 -7.34 5.70
N SER A 93 -4.21 -7.16 6.65
CA SER A 93 -4.29 -6.09 7.66
C SER A 93 -4.26 -4.69 7.05
N ALA A 94 -3.84 -4.56 5.78
CA ALA A 94 -3.97 -3.31 5.02
C ALA A 94 -5.43 -2.86 4.86
N ARG A 95 -6.42 -3.77 4.95
CA ARG A 95 -7.85 -3.42 4.87
C ARG A 95 -8.30 -2.53 6.03
N GLU A 96 -7.73 -2.73 7.22
CA GLU A 96 -8.00 -1.87 8.37
C GLU A 96 -7.17 -0.58 8.29
N SER A 97 -5.91 -0.70 7.84
CA SER A 97 -4.99 0.45 7.78
C SER A 97 -5.44 1.51 6.78
N ILE A 98 -5.98 1.10 5.62
CA ILE A 98 -6.45 2.03 4.58
C ILE A 98 -7.63 2.89 5.06
N LEU A 99 -8.42 2.47 6.04
CA LEU A 99 -9.52 3.27 6.57
C LEU A 99 -9.03 4.61 7.14
N THR A 100 -7.83 4.64 7.73
CA THR A 100 -7.22 5.88 8.23
C THR A 100 -6.91 6.91 7.14
N LEU A 101 -6.75 6.47 5.89
CA LEU A 101 -6.61 7.36 4.73
C LEU A 101 -7.95 8.00 4.34
N PHE A 102 -9.05 7.32 4.60
CA PHE A 102 -10.39 7.78 4.27
C PHE A 102 -10.99 8.71 5.32
N ASP A 103 -10.55 8.62 6.58
CA ASP A 103 -11.03 9.44 7.70
C ASP A 103 -11.08 10.96 7.39
N PRO A 104 -10.05 11.59 6.79
CA PRO A 104 -10.09 13.03 6.51
C PRO A 104 -11.20 13.41 5.52
N VAL A 105 -11.51 12.54 4.57
CA VAL A 105 -12.52 12.79 3.54
C VAL A 105 -13.93 12.55 4.07
N LEU A 106 -14.10 11.57 4.96
CA LEU A 106 -15.33 11.32 5.70
C LEU A 106 -15.65 12.46 6.69
N ASN A 107 -14.63 12.98 7.37
CA ASN A 107 -14.79 14.04 8.37
C ASN A 107 -14.84 15.45 7.77
N ALA A 108 -14.34 15.66 6.55
CA ALA A 108 -14.44 16.92 5.83
C ALA A 108 -15.89 17.30 5.51
N GLU A 109 -16.78 16.32 5.32
CA GLU A 109 -18.23 16.57 5.17
C GLU A 109 -18.86 17.17 6.44
N ASN A 110 -18.25 16.92 7.61
CA ASN A 110 -18.71 17.39 8.90
C ASN A 110 -18.02 18.68 9.38
N GLY A 111 -17.15 19.29 8.55
CA GLY A 111 -16.50 20.56 8.87
C GLY A 111 -15.36 20.50 9.91
N HIS A 112 -14.90 19.30 10.28
CA HIS A 112 -13.92 19.08 11.36
C HIS A 112 -12.52 18.59 10.89
N GLY A 113 -12.17 18.77 9.61
CA GLY A 113 -10.90 18.26 9.07
C GLY A 113 -9.67 19.07 9.48
N GLN A 114 -8.75 18.45 10.23
CA GLN A 114 -7.44 19.03 10.65
C GLN A 114 -6.40 19.12 9.51
N TYR A 115 -6.55 18.33 8.43
CA TYR A 115 -5.66 18.36 7.26
C TYR A 115 -6.49 18.36 5.97
N ARG A 116 -6.32 19.38 5.12
CA ARG A 116 -7.06 19.51 3.87
C ARG A 116 -6.23 18.97 2.72
N LEU A 117 -6.61 17.80 2.22
CA LEU A 117 -6.05 17.25 1.00
C LEU A 117 -6.30 18.20 -0.19
N PRO A 118 -5.44 18.20 -1.22
CA PRO A 118 -5.74 18.88 -2.48
C PRO A 118 -7.12 18.47 -3.02
N PRO A 119 -7.85 19.36 -3.73
CA PRO A 119 -9.21 19.05 -4.21
C PRO A 119 -9.28 17.78 -5.07
N LEU A 120 -8.32 17.59 -5.99
CA LEU A 120 -8.24 16.40 -6.82
C LEU A 120 -8.08 15.12 -5.98
N ASP A 121 -7.11 15.11 -5.07
CA ASP A 121 -6.84 13.99 -4.17
C ASP A 121 -8.07 13.70 -3.31
N THR A 122 -8.73 14.75 -2.79
CA THR A 122 -9.96 14.62 -2.00
C THR A 122 -11.04 13.88 -2.79
N ALA A 123 -11.34 14.33 -4.02
CA ALA A 123 -12.36 13.70 -4.86
C ALA A 123 -12.00 12.26 -5.23
N PHE A 124 -10.72 12.01 -5.55
CA PHE A 124 -10.22 10.68 -5.90
C PHE A 124 -10.31 9.69 -4.73
N ILE A 125 -9.82 10.09 -3.55
CA ILE A 125 -9.88 9.29 -2.33
C ILE A 125 -11.33 9.07 -1.90
N ARG A 126 -12.22 10.06 -2.04
CA ARG A 126 -13.66 9.92 -1.77
C ARG A 126 -14.30 8.85 -2.64
N ALA A 127 -14.04 8.90 -3.95
CA ALA A 127 -14.59 7.91 -4.88
C ALA A 127 -14.12 6.48 -4.51
N HIS A 128 -12.85 6.33 -4.12
CA HIS A 128 -12.30 5.03 -3.69
C HIS A 128 -12.83 4.59 -2.33
N GLU A 129 -13.07 5.50 -1.39
CA GLU A 129 -13.73 5.19 -0.11
C GLU A 129 -15.10 4.58 -0.36
N HIS A 130 -15.92 5.19 -1.21
CA HIS A 130 -17.26 4.70 -1.52
C HIS A 130 -17.23 3.29 -2.12
N LEU A 131 -16.31 3.04 -3.06
CA LEU A 131 -16.09 1.70 -3.63
C LEU A 131 -15.57 0.69 -2.60
N PHE A 132 -14.70 1.12 -1.68
CA PHE A 132 -14.07 0.26 -0.70
C PHE A 132 -15.05 -0.16 0.39
N THR A 133 -15.86 0.76 0.90
CA THR A 133 -16.78 0.52 2.02
C THR A 133 -18.16 0.07 1.56
N GLY A 134 -18.57 0.42 0.34
CA GLY A 134 -19.87 0.08 -0.23
C GLY A 134 -21.06 0.73 0.48
N ARG A 135 -20.85 1.69 1.39
CA ARG A 135 -21.90 2.22 2.28
C ARG A 135 -22.77 3.30 1.65
N THR A 136 -22.20 4.15 0.81
CA THR A 136 -22.84 5.35 0.22
C THR A 136 -22.59 5.43 -1.28
N MET A 137 -23.04 4.41 -2.02
CA MET A 137 -22.81 4.30 -3.46
C MET A 137 -23.50 5.40 -4.28
N GLU A 138 -24.55 6.01 -3.77
CA GLU A 138 -25.22 7.18 -4.35
C GLU A 138 -24.32 8.41 -4.45
N ARG A 139 -23.25 8.47 -3.64
CA ARG A 139 -22.26 9.57 -3.65
C ARG A 139 -21.04 9.29 -4.51
N PHE A 140 -20.91 8.08 -5.04
CA PHE A 140 -19.81 7.69 -5.92
C PHE A 140 -19.76 8.52 -7.21
N GLU A 141 -20.86 8.56 -7.96
CA GLU A 141 -20.95 9.30 -9.23
C GLU A 141 -20.64 10.81 -9.07
N PRO A 142 -21.20 11.52 -8.07
CA PRO A 142 -20.78 12.89 -7.76
C PRO A 142 -19.28 13.05 -7.52
N ALA A 143 -18.65 12.16 -6.75
CA ALA A 143 -17.21 12.22 -6.47
C ALA A 143 -16.35 11.99 -7.73
N VAL A 144 -16.76 11.06 -8.59
CA VAL A 144 -16.12 10.82 -9.90
C VAL A 144 -16.23 12.05 -10.78
N LYS A 145 -17.41 12.68 -10.87
CA LYS A 145 -17.62 13.89 -11.66
C LYS A 145 -16.76 15.06 -11.18
N GLU A 146 -16.62 15.23 -9.86
CA GLU A 146 -15.73 16.23 -9.25
C GLU A 146 -14.27 15.94 -9.64
N PHE A 147 -13.81 14.70 -9.48
CA PHE A 147 -12.46 14.29 -9.86
C PHE A 147 -12.16 14.56 -11.34
N LEU A 148 -13.03 14.13 -12.24
CA LEU A 148 -12.87 14.32 -13.69
C LEU A 148 -12.89 15.80 -14.06
N GLY A 149 -13.71 16.63 -13.41
CA GLY A 149 -13.73 18.08 -13.64
C GLY A 149 -12.43 18.79 -13.26
N LEU A 150 -11.63 18.20 -12.37
CA LEU A 150 -10.33 18.73 -11.93
C LEU A 150 -9.15 18.13 -12.70
N PHE A 151 -9.38 17.05 -13.46
CA PHE A 151 -8.31 16.18 -13.95
C PHE A 151 -7.45 16.84 -15.03
N ASP A 152 -8.07 17.46 -16.05
CA ASP A 152 -7.34 18.15 -17.12
C ASP A 152 -6.49 19.31 -16.58
N SER A 153 -7.04 20.07 -15.63
CA SER A 153 -6.32 21.15 -14.94
C SER A 153 -5.10 20.62 -14.19
N GLN A 154 -5.22 19.47 -13.52
CA GLN A 154 -4.10 18.85 -12.85
C GLN A 154 -3.00 18.44 -13.83
N ILE A 155 -3.37 17.74 -14.92
CA ILE A 155 -2.42 17.29 -15.94
C ILE A 155 -1.66 18.50 -16.51
N GLY A 156 -2.37 19.57 -16.87
CA GLY A 156 -1.77 20.81 -17.38
C GLY A 156 -0.82 21.47 -16.36
N ARG A 157 -1.15 21.43 -15.07
CA ARG A 157 -0.34 22.03 -14.00
C ARG A 157 0.96 21.28 -13.72
N ILE A 158 0.91 19.94 -13.66
CA ILE A 158 2.07 19.13 -13.23
C ILE A 158 2.88 18.55 -14.39
N THR A 159 2.30 18.55 -15.60
CA THR A 159 2.96 18.21 -16.87
C THR A 159 3.68 16.86 -16.83
N LYS A 160 5.01 16.82 -16.98
CA LYS A 160 5.81 15.59 -17.00
C LYS A 160 5.73 14.79 -15.70
N LYS A 161 5.52 15.46 -14.56
CA LYS A 161 5.36 14.78 -13.26
C LYS A 161 4.03 14.04 -13.16
N PHE A 162 3.10 14.25 -14.10
CA PHE A 162 1.85 13.50 -14.15
C PHE A 162 2.06 12.02 -14.41
N MET A 163 3.14 11.62 -15.09
CA MET A 163 3.37 10.21 -15.40
C MET A 163 3.35 9.32 -14.15
N GLU A 164 3.99 9.76 -13.06
CA GLU A 164 3.99 9.04 -11.80
C GLU A 164 2.60 9.04 -11.14
N GLN A 165 1.93 10.20 -11.07
CA GLN A 165 0.58 10.30 -10.51
C GLN A 165 -0.44 9.47 -11.31
N GLY A 166 -0.35 9.48 -12.64
CA GLY A 166 -1.17 8.70 -13.55
C GLY A 166 -1.00 7.19 -13.32
N CYS A 167 0.21 6.71 -13.07
CA CYS A 167 0.45 5.32 -12.68
C CYS A 167 -0.24 4.96 -11.36
N HIS A 168 -0.14 5.82 -10.34
CA HIS A 168 -0.83 5.60 -9.06
C HIS A 168 -2.36 5.56 -9.23
N ILE A 169 -2.92 6.49 -10.02
CA ILE A 169 -4.36 6.55 -10.34
C ILE A 169 -4.79 5.27 -11.07
N ALA A 170 -4.10 4.90 -12.14
CA ALA A 170 -4.46 3.75 -12.98
C ALA A 170 -4.42 2.44 -12.19
N ILE A 171 -3.38 2.22 -11.38
CA ILE A 171 -3.25 1.01 -10.57
C ILE A 171 -4.34 0.96 -9.48
N SER A 172 -4.62 2.09 -8.83
CA SER A 172 -5.69 2.16 -7.82
C SER A 172 -7.06 1.84 -8.43
N ASN A 173 -7.37 2.39 -9.61
CA ASN A 173 -8.61 2.10 -10.34
C ASN A 173 -8.71 0.60 -10.71
N ASN A 174 -7.63 0.00 -11.20
CA ASN A 174 -7.60 -1.44 -11.54
C ASN A 174 -7.89 -2.30 -10.30
N VAL A 175 -7.26 -1.98 -9.17
CA VAL A 175 -7.49 -2.69 -7.91
C VAL A 175 -8.92 -2.48 -7.39
N ALA A 176 -9.48 -1.29 -7.55
CA ALA A 176 -10.86 -1.01 -7.19
C ALA A 176 -11.86 -1.85 -8.02
N MET A 177 -11.62 -2.06 -9.32
CA MET A 177 -12.42 -2.97 -10.16
C MET A 177 -12.39 -4.41 -9.64
N LEU A 178 -11.26 -4.84 -9.07
CA LEU A 178 -11.10 -6.13 -8.41
C LEU A 178 -11.68 -6.17 -6.98
N GLY A 179 -12.43 -5.13 -6.58
CA GLY A 179 -13.02 -5.01 -5.24
C GLY A 179 -11.95 -5.00 -4.14
N PHE A 180 -10.79 -4.42 -4.42
CA PHE A 180 -9.62 -4.43 -3.54
C PHE A 180 -9.23 -5.85 -3.12
N ALA A 181 -9.13 -6.77 -4.09
CA ALA A 181 -8.92 -8.21 -3.87
C ALA A 181 -9.97 -8.86 -2.96
N SER A 182 -11.24 -8.44 -3.09
CA SER A 182 -12.33 -9.16 -2.42
C SER A 182 -12.51 -10.52 -3.09
N LYS A 183 -12.54 -11.58 -2.28
CA LYS A 183 -12.83 -12.95 -2.77
C LYS A 183 -14.23 -13.06 -3.37
N GLU A 184 -15.13 -12.16 -3.01
CA GLU A 184 -16.49 -12.11 -3.55
C GLU A 184 -16.59 -11.39 -4.89
N ASN A 185 -15.55 -10.66 -5.30
CA ASN A 185 -15.56 -9.92 -6.55
C ASN A 185 -15.61 -10.90 -7.76
N PRO A 186 -16.53 -10.70 -8.73
CA PRO A 186 -16.66 -11.60 -9.87
C PRO A 186 -15.40 -11.73 -10.72
N LEU A 187 -14.63 -10.65 -10.91
CA LEU A 187 -13.38 -10.69 -11.67
C LEU A 187 -12.32 -11.49 -10.91
N MET A 188 -12.22 -11.33 -9.59
CA MET A 188 -11.32 -12.13 -8.77
C MET A 188 -11.63 -13.63 -8.86
N LYS A 189 -12.92 -14.00 -8.82
CA LYS A 189 -13.37 -15.39 -8.99
C LYS A 189 -13.00 -15.95 -10.37
N ALA A 190 -13.24 -15.18 -11.43
CA ALA A 190 -12.93 -15.59 -12.81
C ALA A 190 -11.42 -15.74 -13.06
N ILE A 191 -10.58 -14.87 -12.47
CA ILE A 191 -9.13 -14.97 -12.57
C ILE A 191 -8.65 -16.24 -11.84
N ALA A 192 -9.15 -16.50 -10.63
CA ALA A 192 -8.78 -17.68 -9.86
C ALA A 192 -9.15 -18.98 -10.57
N SER A 193 -10.38 -19.11 -11.10
CA SER A 193 -10.80 -20.32 -11.82
C SER A 193 -9.93 -20.59 -13.05
N SER A 194 -9.53 -19.55 -13.79
CA SER A 194 -8.65 -19.70 -14.96
C SER A 194 -7.23 -20.16 -14.61
N SER A 195 -6.79 -19.96 -13.37
CA SER A 195 -5.48 -20.41 -12.90
C SER A 195 -5.49 -21.87 -12.44
N GLU A 196 -6.62 -22.34 -11.89
CA GLU A 196 -6.83 -23.73 -11.50
C GLU A 196 -6.94 -24.64 -12.73
N ASP A 197 -7.64 -24.20 -13.78
CA ASP A 197 -7.75 -24.94 -15.05
C ASP A 197 -6.37 -25.15 -15.71
N LYS A 198 -5.47 -24.17 -15.62
CA LYS A 198 -4.10 -24.27 -16.15
C LYS A 198 -3.18 -25.16 -15.31
N ALA A 199 -3.43 -25.28 -14.00
CA ALA A 199 -2.65 -26.15 -13.14
C ALA A 199 -3.05 -27.63 -13.35
N ALA A 200 -4.33 -27.90 -13.60
CA ALA A 200 -4.84 -29.24 -13.87
C ALA A 200 -4.31 -29.83 -15.20
N ASP A 201 -4.05 -29.00 -16.21
CA ASP A 201 -3.49 -29.45 -17.50
C ASP A 201 -1.98 -29.76 -17.45
N VAL A 202 -1.26 -29.30 -16.42
CA VAL A 202 0.19 -29.52 -16.27
C VAL A 202 0.51 -30.76 -15.41
N ASP A 203 -0.44 -31.24 -14.61
CA ASP A 203 -0.23 -32.33 -13.64
C ASP A 203 -0.38 -33.76 -14.23
N MET A 204 -0.37 -33.90 -15.56
CA MET A 204 -0.48 -35.19 -16.26
C MET A 204 0.85 -35.74 -16.82
N ASP A 205 1.98 -35.09 -16.58
CA ASP A 205 3.30 -35.62 -16.97
C ASP A 205 4.40 -35.07 -16.07
N GLU A 206 4.61 -35.67 -14.88
CA GLU A 206 5.96 -35.90 -14.36
C GLU A 206 5.97 -36.83 -13.15
N SER A 207 6.83 -37.84 -13.27
CA SER A 207 7.11 -38.90 -12.31
C SER A 207 7.82 -38.40 -11.04
N ARG A 208 7.48 -39.06 -9.93
CA ARG A 208 8.08 -39.05 -8.59
C ARG A 208 9.61 -38.90 -8.58
N ASP A 209 10.13 -37.99 -7.75
CA ASP A 209 11.31 -38.23 -6.92
C ASP A 209 11.37 -37.31 -5.67
N GLU A 210 12.03 -37.81 -4.64
CA GLU A 210 11.83 -37.53 -3.21
C GLU A 210 12.46 -36.24 -2.63
N SER A 211 11.74 -35.65 -1.67
CA SER A 211 12.13 -35.01 -0.39
C SER A 211 13.36 -34.09 -0.26
N SER A 212 13.11 -32.85 0.17
CA SER A 212 13.89 -32.16 1.23
C SER A 212 13.02 -31.10 1.95
N PRO A 213 13.12 -30.96 3.29
CA PRO A 213 12.17 -30.18 4.07
C PRO A 213 12.55 -28.69 4.13
N SER A 214 11.66 -27.79 3.74
CA SER A 214 11.80 -26.36 4.01
C SER A 214 11.32 -26.03 5.43
N MET A 215 12.24 -25.54 6.26
CA MET A 215 11.89 -24.91 7.53
C MET A 215 11.73 -23.40 7.31
N MET A 216 10.49 -22.96 7.17
CA MET A 216 10.11 -21.56 7.34
C MET A 216 10.13 -21.22 8.84
N PRO A 217 10.87 -20.19 9.30
CA PRO A 217 10.68 -19.69 10.64
C PRO A 217 9.32 -18.97 10.71
N ARG A 218 8.44 -19.44 11.61
CA ARG A 218 7.26 -18.68 12.01
C ARG A 218 7.72 -17.48 12.84
N SER A 219 7.67 -16.29 12.26
CA SER A 219 7.83 -15.05 13.03
C SER A 219 6.59 -14.82 13.90
N PRO A 220 6.75 -14.46 15.18
CA PRO A 220 5.63 -14.26 16.09
C PRO A 220 4.81 -13.03 15.68
N SER A 221 3.49 -13.16 15.74
CA SER A 221 2.54 -12.06 15.61
C SER A 221 2.78 -11.04 16.73
N ILE A 222 3.59 -10.02 16.47
CA ILE A 222 3.68 -8.86 17.35
C ILE A 222 2.44 -8.02 17.11
N GLY A 223 1.59 -7.96 18.14
CA GLY A 223 0.37 -7.18 18.16
C GLY A 223 0.62 -5.72 17.83
N PHE A 224 -0.42 -5.12 17.23
CA PHE A 224 -0.58 -3.70 16.96
C PHE A 224 0.13 -2.81 18.00
N LEU A 225 1.28 -2.25 17.64
CA LEU A 225 1.70 -0.97 18.18
C LEU A 225 0.86 0.08 17.47
N GLY A 226 -0.06 0.66 18.25
CA GLY A 226 -1.01 1.66 17.80
C GLY A 226 -0.34 2.73 16.96
N ILE A 227 -1.03 3.11 15.88
CA ILE A 227 -0.73 4.31 15.11
C ILE A 227 -0.63 5.48 16.11
N PRO A 228 0.50 6.21 16.19
CA PRO A 228 0.58 7.40 17.01
C PRO A 228 -0.52 8.36 16.56
N ARG A 229 -1.46 8.64 17.46
CA ARG A 229 -2.43 9.71 17.29
C ARG A 229 -1.62 10.99 17.41
N TRP A 230 -1.40 11.66 16.28
CA TRP A 230 -0.75 12.97 16.20
C TRP A 230 -1.28 13.87 17.32
N LYS A 231 -0.41 14.23 18.26
CA LYS A 231 -0.68 15.28 19.22
C LYS A 231 0.01 16.53 18.72
N GLU A 232 -0.81 17.54 18.47
CA GLU A 232 -0.42 18.89 18.05
C GLU A 232 0.43 19.55 19.15
N THR A 233 1.46 20.28 18.73
CA THR A 233 2.04 21.40 19.47
C THR A 233 1.38 22.70 18.96
N ASN A 234 0.98 23.54 19.93
CA ASN A 234 0.31 24.84 19.76
C ASN A 234 1.00 25.81 18.78
#